data_AF-H8GX45-F1
#
_entry.id   AF-H8GX45-F1
#
_cell.length_a   1.000
_cell.length_b   1.000
_cell.length_c   1.000
_cell.angle_alpha   90.00
_cell.angle_beta   90.00
_cell.angle_gamma   90.00
#
_symmetry.space_group_name_H-M   'P 1'
#
loop_
_entity.id
_entity.type
_entity.pdbx_description
1 polymer ?
#
loop_
_entity_poly.entity_id
_entity_poly.type
_entity_poly.pdbx_seq_one_letter_code
_entity_poly.pdbx_strand_id
1 'polypeptide(L)'
;MMEALSRMAETDLQPEQGVDVSRLIRRLLQRQEEVQRQLGEVVGEMDQVAALLREQADQPDTAAAQAREHIALDFSRGAQAMEQARQALLQATRELEYLRYRLL
;
A
#
# COMPACT_ATOMS: atom_id res chain seq x y z
N MET A 1 -25.10 16.99 9.10
CA MET A 1 -24.55 15.81 8.40
C MET A 1 -25.36 15.40 7.16
N MET A 2 -26.67 15.71 7.09
CA MET A 2 -27.50 15.51 5.88
C MET A 2 -27.24 16.54 4.75
N GLU A 3 -26.91 17.80 5.08
CA GLU A 3 -26.70 18.85 4.06
C GLU A 3 -25.44 18.67 3.18
N ALA A 4 -24.36 18.07 3.71
CA ALA A 4 -23.16 17.82 2.91
C ALA A 4 -23.38 16.73 1.85
N LEU A 5 -24.27 15.77 2.12
CA LEU A 5 -24.67 14.73 1.17
C LEU A 5 -25.70 15.25 0.15
N SER A 6 -26.60 16.17 0.55
CA SER A 6 -27.52 16.84 -0.40
C SER A 6 -26.79 17.78 -1.36
N ARG A 7 -25.75 18.49 -0.92
CA ARG A 7 -24.94 19.34 -1.82
C ARG A 7 -24.10 18.55 -2.83
N MET A 8 -23.83 17.26 -2.58
CA MET A 8 -23.19 16.37 -3.57
C MET A 8 -24.18 15.80 -4.59
N ALA A 9 -25.47 15.79 -4.28
CA ALA A 9 -26.53 15.35 -5.21
C ALA A 9 -26.92 16.45 -6.23
N GLU A 10 -26.67 17.73 -5.92
CA GLU A 10 -26.89 18.85 -6.87
C GLU A 10 -25.74 19.03 -7.88
N THR A 11 -24.60 18.38 -7.65
CA THR A 11 -23.56 18.20 -8.68
C THR A 11 -23.84 16.93 -9.46
N ASP A 12 -24.90 16.97 -10.26
CA ASP A 12 -25.11 16.11 -11.41
C ASP A 12 -23.83 16.14 -12.26
N LEU A 13 -22.96 15.15 -12.07
CA LEU A 13 -21.88 14.87 -13.00
C LEU A 13 -22.56 14.63 -14.35
N GLN A 14 -22.42 15.57 -15.28
CA GLN A 14 -22.92 15.43 -16.64
C GLN A 14 -22.51 14.04 -17.17
N PRO A 15 -23.36 13.33 -17.92
CA PRO A 15 -23.15 11.92 -18.27
C PRO A 15 -21.77 11.62 -18.85
N GLU A 16 -21.18 12.57 -19.60
CA GLU A 16 -19.81 12.46 -20.13
C GLU A 16 -18.74 12.45 -19.02
N GLN A 17 -18.88 13.28 -17.99
CA GLN A 17 -17.95 13.37 -16.86
C GLN A 17 -18.09 12.17 -15.90
N GLY A 18 -19.30 11.67 -15.67
CA GLY A 18 -19.54 10.49 -14.83
C GLY A 18 -18.95 9.20 -15.42
N VAL A 19 -19.00 9.06 -16.76
CA VAL A 19 -18.37 7.95 -17.49
C VAL A 19 -16.84 8.02 -17.39
N ASP A 20 -16.27 9.21 -17.49
CA ASP A 20 -14.82 9.42 -17.38
C ASP A 20 -14.27 9.14 -15.98
N VAL A 21 -14.96 9.61 -14.93
CA VAL A 21 -14.59 9.34 -13.53
C VAL A 21 -14.68 7.84 -13.23
N SER A 22 -15.75 7.16 -13.66
CA SER A 22 -15.90 5.71 -13.47
C SER A 22 -14.83 4.89 -14.19
N ARG A 23 -14.34 5.35 -15.34
CA ARG A 23 -13.24 4.71 -16.08
C ARG A 23 -11.89 4.97 -15.42
N LEU A 24 -11.67 6.16 -14.85
CA LEU A 24 -10.47 6.47 -14.06
C LEU A 24 -10.43 5.64 -12.78
N ILE A 25 -11.53 5.54 -12.05
CA ILE A 25 -11.66 4.72 -10.84
C ILE A 25 -11.33 3.25 -11.16
N ARG A 26 -11.90 2.68 -12.23
CA ARG A 26 -11.58 1.29 -12.64
C ARG A 26 -10.11 1.07 -12.95
N ARG A 27 -9.48 1.97 -13.72
CA ARG A 27 -8.04 1.90 -14.03
C ARG A 27 -7.18 2.02 -12.78
N LEU A 28 -7.57 2.88 -11.84
CA LEU A 28 -6.87 3.06 -10.59
C LEU A 28 -6.95 1.81 -9.71
N LEU A 29 -8.13 1.20 -9.58
CA LEU A 29 -8.31 -0.05 -8.83
C LEU A 29 -7.47 -1.19 -9.41
N GLN A 30 -7.49 -1.38 -10.74
CA GLN A 30 -6.66 -2.40 -11.41
C GLN A 30 -5.16 -2.19 -11.18
N ARG A 31 -4.69 -0.94 -11.31
CA ARG A 31 -3.27 -0.62 -11.04
C ARG A 31 -2.92 -0.82 -9.57
N GLN A 32 -3.88 -0.59 -8.67
CA GLN A 32 -3.64 -0.71 -7.25
C GLN A 32 -3.53 -2.17 -6.79
N GLU A 33 -4.27 -3.10 -7.37
CA GLU A 33 -4.10 -4.54 -7.14
C GLU A 33 -2.66 -4.99 -7.48
N GLU A 34 -2.15 -4.56 -8.64
CA GLU A 34 -0.77 -4.83 -9.07
C GLU A 34 0.25 -4.27 -8.07
N VAL A 35 0.08 -3.00 -7.66
CA VAL A 35 0.97 -2.34 -6.69
C VAL A 35 0.91 -3.03 -5.33
N GLN A 36 -0.26 -3.45 -4.86
CA GLN A 36 -0.40 -4.18 -3.60
C GLN A 36 0.35 -5.51 -3.61
N ARG A 37 0.26 -6.24 -4.73
CA ARG A 37 0.98 -7.50 -4.91
C ARG A 37 2.49 -7.26 -4.86
N GLN A 38 2.99 -6.28 -5.63
CA GLN A 38 4.41 -5.92 -5.67
C GLN A 38 4.93 -5.45 -4.31
N LEU A 39 4.16 -4.62 -3.58
CA LEU A 39 4.53 -4.21 -2.22
C LEU A 39 4.60 -5.39 -1.26
N GLY A 40 3.67 -6.35 -1.37
CA GLY A 40 3.71 -7.57 -0.56
C GLY A 40 4.94 -8.44 -0.84
N GLU A 41 5.30 -8.59 -2.12
CA GLU A 41 6.52 -9.31 -2.53
C GLU A 41 7.78 -8.63 -1.96
N VAL A 42 7.90 -7.31 -2.09
CA VAL A 42 9.04 -6.54 -1.56
C VAL A 42 9.14 -6.65 -0.03
N VAL A 43 8.02 -6.56 0.70
CA VAL A 43 8.01 -6.75 2.17
C VAL A 43 8.57 -8.12 2.53
N GLY A 44 8.11 -9.18 1.85
CA GLY A 44 8.59 -10.55 2.09
C GLY A 44 10.09 -10.71 1.80
N GLU A 45 10.58 -10.13 0.70
CA GLU A 45 12.01 -10.14 0.37
C GLU A 45 12.86 -9.40 1.41
N MET A 46 12.39 -8.23 1.87
CA MET A 46 13.09 -7.44 2.90
C MET A 46 13.18 -8.19 4.24
N ASP A 47 12.09 -8.83 4.66
CA ASP A 47 12.08 -9.65 5.88
C ASP A 47 13.00 -10.88 5.73
N GLN A 48 13.04 -11.51 4.56
CA GLN A 48 13.95 -12.62 4.28
C GLN A 48 15.42 -12.19 4.36
N VAL A 49 15.78 -11.04 3.77
CA VAL A 49 17.13 -10.49 3.85
C VAL A 49 17.50 -10.19 5.31
N ALA A 50 16.59 -9.60 6.09
CA ALA A 50 16.81 -9.34 7.51
C ALA A 50 17.06 -10.63 8.30
N ALA A 51 16.30 -11.69 8.03
CA ALA A 51 16.48 -12.99 8.67
C ALA A 51 17.86 -13.61 8.36
N LEU A 52 18.24 -13.65 7.07
CA LEU A 52 19.53 -14.19 6.63
C LEU A 52 20.72 -13.44 7.23
N LEU A 53 20.60 -12.11 7.37
CA LEU A 53 21.66 -11.29 7.99
C LEU A 53 21.83 -11.60 9.48
N ARG A 54 20.72 -11.82 10.21
CA ARG A 54 20.77 -12.21 11.63
C ARG A 54 21.36 -13.61 11.82
N GLU A 55 20.99 -14.57 10.98
CA GLU A 55 21.58 -15.92 11.01
C GLU A 55 23.10 -15.90 10.81
N GLN A 56 23.61 -14.97 10.01
CA GLN A 56 25.04 -14.80 9.78
C GLN A 56 25.75 -13.95 10.87
N ALA A 57 25.02 -13.35 11.80
CA ALA A 57 25.61 -12.56 12.88
C ALA A 57 26.34 -13.43 13.92
N ASP A 58 26.04 -14.72 14.00
CA ASP A 58 26.71 -15.69 14.91
C ASP A 58 28.15 -16.06 14.49
N GLN A 59 28.68 -15.44 13.43
CA GLN A 59 30.05 -15.66 12.95
C GLN A 59 31.08 -14.93 13.85
N PRO A 60 32.32 -15.46 13.95
CA PRO A 60 33.31 -15.01 14.95
C PRO A 60 33.83 -13.57 14.78
N ASP A 61 33.58 -12.92 13.65
CA ASP A 61 34.00 -11.53 13.42
C ASP A 61 32.98 -10.56 14.03
N THR A 62 33.38 -9.94 15.15
CA THR A 62 32.51 -9.04 15.93
C THR A 62 32.11 -7.78 15.18
N ALA A 63 32.95 -7.22 14.32
CA ALA A 63 32.63 -6.02 13.54
C ALA A 63 31.63 -6.35 12.42
N ALA A 64 31.85 -7.47 11.73
CA ALA A 64 30.93 -7.95 10.70
C ALA A 64 29.57 -8.35 11.28
N ALA A 65 29.55 -9.00 12.46
CA ALA A 65 28.32 -9.36 13.16
C ALA A 65 27.47 -8.13 13.51
N GLN A 66 28.09 -7.08 14.08
CA GLN A 66 27.40 -5.83 14.39
C GLN A 66 26.85 -5.14 13.14
N ALA A 67 27.61 -5.12 12.05
CA ALA A 67 27.15 -4.54 10.79
C ALA A 67 25.93 -5.29 10.24
N ARG A 68 25.95 -6.62 10.26
CA ARG A 68 24.81 -7.45 9.81
C ARG A 68 23.57 -7.21 10.66
N GLU A 69 23.71 -7.12 11.97
CA GLU A 69 22.59 -6.83 12.88
C GLU A 69 21.95 -5.47 12.56
N HIS A 70 22.78 -4.45 12.34
CA HIS A 70 22.29 -3.11 12.00
C HIS A 70 21.58 -3.08 10.64
N ILE A 71 22.16 -3.72 9.62
CA ILE A 71 21.53 -3.82 8.30
C ILE A 71 20.21 -4.61 8.40
N ALA A 72 20.19 -5.73 9.13
CA ALA A 72 18.97 -6.52 9.32
C ALA A 72 17.85 -5.71 9.98
N LEU A 73 18.19 -4.88 10.96
CA LEU A 73 17.26 -3.97 11.62
C LEU A 73 16.70 -2.92 10.66
N ASP A 74 17.54 -2.34 9.79
CA ASP A 74 17.11 -1.38 8.78
C ASP A 74 16.18 -2.00 7.73
N PHE A 75 16.48 -3.22 7.26
CA PHE A 75 15.60 -3.96 6.36
C PHE A 75 14.25 -4.28 7.01
N SER A 76 14.25 -4.72 8.27
CA SER A 76 13.01 -5.00 9.00
C SER A 76 12.15 -3.75 9.22
N ARG A 77 12.77 -2.59 9.51
CA ARG A 77 12.07 -1.30 9.59
C ARG A 77 11.50 -0.87 8.24
N GLY A 78 12.26 -1.06 7.17
CA GLY A 78 11.81 -0.77 5.81
C GLY A 78 10.62 -1.63 5.39
N ALA A 79 10.65 -2.93 5.69
CA ALA A 79 9.55 -3.86 5.47
C ALA A 79 8.28 -3.40 6.22
N GLN A 80 8.42 -3.00 7.48
CA GLN A 80 7.31 -2.48 8.28
C GLN A 80 6.71 -1.19 7.69
N ALA A 81 7.54 -0.26 7.20
CA ALA A 81 7.07 0.97 6.56
C ALA A 81 6.32 0.69 5.25
N MET A 82 6.81 -0.26 4.44
CA MET A 82 6.16 -0.67 3.20
C MET A 82 4.82 -1.37 3.47
N GLU A 83 4.74 -2.20 4.50
CA GLU A 83 3.48 -2.84 4.90
C GLU A 83 2.46 -1.79 5.38
N GLN A 84 2.88 -0.78 6.15
CA GLN A 84 2.00 0.33 6.53
C GLN A 84 1.48 1.11 5.31
N ALA A 85 2.36 1.40 4.34
CA ALA A 85 1.95 2.05 3.09
C ALA A 85 0.96 1.18 2.30
N ARG A 86 1.18 -0.14 2.25
CA ARG A 86 0.27 -1.11 1.62
C ARG A 86 -1.11 -1.10 2.27
N GLN A 87 -1.17 -1.09 3.61
CA GLN A 87 -2.43 -1.01 4.37
C GLN A 87 -3.16 0.31 4.15
N ALA A 88 -2.45 1.45 4.15
CA ALA A 88 -3.04 2.75 3.86
C ALA A 88 -3.64 2.80 2.44
N LEU A 89 -2.94 2.23 1.46
CA LEU A 89 -3.42 2.12 0.09
C LEU A 89 -4.65 1.20 -0.03
N LEU A 90 -4.71 0.13 0.77
CA LEU A 90 -5.85 -0.77 0.85
C LEU A 90 -7.10 -0.09 1.45
N GLN A 91 -6.91 0.74 2.47
CA GLN A 91 -8.00 1.51 3.06
C GLN A 91 -8.55 2.56 2.08
N ALA A 92 -7.67 3.36 1.47
CA ALA A 92 -8.07 4.40 0.52
C ALA A 92 -8.82 3.83 -0.71
N THR A 93 -8.51 2.60 -1.11
CA THR A 93 -9.21 1.94 -2.22
C THR A 93 -10.55 1.35 -1.85
N ARG A 94 -10.72 0.82 -0.63
CA ARG A 94 -12.05 0.41 -0.14
C ARG A 94 -13.04 1.59 -0.13
N GLU A 95 -12.56 2.77 0.23
CA GLU A 95 -13.36 4.02 0.18
C GLU A 95 -13.75 4.37 -1.27
N LEU A 96 -12.83 4.17 -2.21
CA LEU A 96 -13.07 4.39 -3.65
C LEU A 96 -14.07 3.37 -4.25
N GLU A 97 -13.97 2.09 -3.87
CA GLU A 97 -14.93 1.05 -4.27
C GLU A 97 -16.33 1.33 -3.72
N TYR A 98 -16.43 1.77 -2.47
CA TYR A 98 -17.69 2.18 -1.87
C TYR A 98 -18.34 3.34 -2.64
N LEU A 99 -17.56 4.36 -3.03
CA LEU A 99 -18.04 5.44 -3.89
C LEU A 99 -18.54 4.92 -5.24
N ARG A 100 -17.81 3.99 -5.87
CA ARG A 100 -18.25 3.36 -7.13
C ARG A 100 -19.60 2.66 -6.98
N TYR A 101 -19.83 1.92 -5.90
CA TYR A 101 -21.08 1.18 -5.66
C TYR A 101 -22.27 2.08 -5.28
N ARG A 102 -22.01 3.29 -4.76
CA ARG A 102 -23.07 4.21 -4.34
C ARG A 102 -23.48 5.21 -5.42
N LEU A 103 -22.59 5.46 -6.38
CA LEU A 103 -22.79 6.40 -7.51
C LEU A 103 -23.27 5.71 -8.80
N LEU A 104 -23.18 4.38 -8.88
CA LEU A 104 -23.76 3.54 -9.95
C LEU A 104 -25.01 2.84 -9.44
#